data_AF-A0A928D6Y8-F1
#
_entry.id   AF-A0A928D6Y8-F1
#
_cell.length_a   1.000
_cell.length_b   1.000
_cell.length_c   1.000
_cell.angle_alpha   90.00
_cell.angle_beta   90.00
_cell.angle_gamma   90.00
#
_symmetry.space_group_name_H-M   'P 1'
#
loop_
_entity.id
_entity.type
_entity.pdbx_description
1 polymer ?
#
loop_
_entity_poly.entity_id
_entity_poly.type
_entity_poly.pdbx_seq_one_letter_code
_entity_poly.pdbx_strand_id
1 'polypeptide(L)'
;MKYRIFISSVQSEFASERKNLKRYLLSDPLLGEYVESVFIFEDHPAAKKRPGDIYLPKLADTDIYIGLFGAQYGNRVPGELPPGKTVAWFFDEHESMPFNPLITAAFYHARYIEHVGSGIEDIEVACAEAGLPQTTVDVRNRTIVHTIWRKTTKETGKTCKKTTKENEATTKETVGTTKEISLTTKEIPLSLRVHLEGFSDVARAIFKFFWDHREHSAESAAKEFGLTPDGVRYHIKKLKQGNLLHHEGPTKKGRWVFGSKPKGKRGAK
;
A
#
# COMPACT_ATOMS: atom_id res chain seq x y z
N MET A 1 12.64 35.53 12.61
CA MET A 1 11.20 35.28 12.39
C MET A 1 10.83 34.08 13.22
N LYS A 2 9.72 34.12 13.97
CA LYS A 2 9.24 32.96 14.75
C LYS A 2 8.09 32.29 14.01
N TYR A 3 7.99 30.97 14.11
CA TYR A 3 7.03 30.14 13.39
C TYR A 3 5.87 29.73 14.28
N ARG A 4 4.67 29.71 13.70
CA ARG A 4 3.44 29.16 14.29
C ARG A 4 3.24 27.76 13.73
N ILE A 5 3.15 26.79 14.63
CA ILE A 5 3.10 25.38 14.29
C ILE A 5 1.71 24.83 14.62
N PHE A 6 1.12 24.06 13.70
CA PHE A 6 -0.11 23.30 13.93
C PHE A 6 0.21 21.81 13.95
N ILE A 7 -0.11 21.13 15.06
CA ILE A 7 0.04 19.67 15.16
C ILE A 7 -1.34 19.02 15.04
N SER A 8 -1.46 18.08 14.10
CA SER A 8 -2.72 17.40 13.78
C SER A 8 -2.55 15.89 13.78
N SER A 9 -3.50 15.17 14.39
CA SER A 9 -3.67 13.73 14.20
C SER A 9 -5.05 13.26 14.68
N VAL A 10 -5.37 11.99 14.48
CA VAL A 10 -6.63 11.43 15.00
C VAL A 10 -6.65 11.58 16.52
N GLN A 11 -7.75 12.12 17.05
CA GLN A 11 -7.86 12.53 18.45
C GLN A 11 -7.55 11.37 19.42
N SER A 12 -8.02 10.15 19.10
CA SER A 12 -7.80 8.94 19.89
C SER A 12 -6.40 8.32 19.75
N GLU A 13 -5.58 8.80 18.81
CA GLU A 13 -4.21 8.34 18.60
C GLU A 13 -3.22 9.44 19.00
N PHE A 14 -2.00 9.07 19.38
CA PHE A 14 -0.88 9.99 19.62
C PHE A 14 -1.09 11.12 20.66
N ALA A 15 -2.00 10.95 21.63
CA ALA A 15 -2.29 12.01 22.59
C ALA A 15 -1.06 12.42 23.42
N SER A 16 -0.22 11.45 23.81
CA SER A 16 1.01 11.69 24.56
C SER A 16 2.09 12.32 23.66
N GLU A 17 2.20 11.85 22.42
CA GLU A 17 3.16 12.28 21.42
C GLU A 17 2.91 13.72 20.99
N ARG A 18 1.64 14.12 20.76
CA ARG A 18 1.27 15.51 20.49
C ARG A 18 1.75 16.42 21.63
N LYS A 19 1.48 16.06 22.89
CA LYS A 19 1.90 16.84 24.07
C LYS A 19 3.43 16.91 24.21
N ASN A 20 4.12 15.78 24.00
CA ASN A 20 5.57 15.71 24.08
C ASN A 20 6.22 16.54 22.96
N LEU A 21 5.71 16.46 21.74
CA LEU A 21 6.20 17.24 20.61
C LEU A 21 6.00 18.74 20.83
N LYS A 22 4.82 19.15 21.30
CA LYS A 22 4.57 20.55 21.68
C LYS A 22 5.53 21.03 22.76
N ARG A 23 5.75 20.23 23.80
CA ARG A 23 6.71 20.57 24.86
C ARG A 23 8.10 20.75 24.27
N TYR A 24 8.58 19.76 23.52
CA TYR A 24 9.89 19.77 22.88
C TYR A 24 10.09 21.02 22.01
N LEU A 25 9.15 21.31 21.09
CA LEU A 25 9.24 22.47 20.20
C LEU A 25 9.26 23.82 20.92
N LEU A 26 8.65 23.92 22.09
CA LEU A 26 8.60 25.16 22.88
C LEU A 26 9.73 25.28 23.91
N SER A 27 10.23 24.16 24.46
CA SER A 27 11.20 24.16 25.56
C SER A 27 12.63 23.85 25.13
N ASP A 28 12.84 23.38 23.90
CA ASP A 28 14.18 23.12 23.38
C ASP A 28 14.95 24.46 23.25
N PRO A 29 16.20 24.56 23.76
CA PRO A 29 16.96 25.81 23.77
C PRO A 29 17.24 26.41 22.40
N LEU A 30 17.26 25.59 21.34
CA LEU A 30 17.52 26.06 19.97
C LEU A 30 16.20 26.25 19.23
N LEU A 31 15.33 25.23 19.22
CA LEU A 31 14.09 25.29 18.44
C LEU A 31 13.10 26.28 19.05
N GLY A 32 13.02 26.38 20.38
CA GLY A 32 12.11 27.28 21.07
C GLY A 32 12.35 28.76 20.76
N GLU A 33 13.57 29.15 20.37
CA GLU A 33 13.85 30.52 19.94
C GLU A 33 13.13 30.90 18.63
N TYR A 34 12.87 29.90 17.78
CA TYR A 34 12.23 30.07 16.48
C TYR A 34 10.75 29.70 16.48
N VAL A 35 10.18 29.20 17.58
CA VAL A 35 8.76 28.81 17.64
C VAL A 35 7.98 29.84 18.47
N GLU A 36 7.00 30.48 17.85
CA GLU A 36 6.10 31.42 18.52
C GLU A 36 5.02 30.67 19.29
N SER A 37 4.37 29.72 18.63
CA SER A 37 3.26 28.97 19.21
C SER A 37 3.10 27.60 18.57
N VAL A 38 2.54 26.67 19.36
CA VAL A 38 2.17 25.33 18.91
C VAL A 38 0.70 25.08 19.25
N PHE A 39 -0.12 24.96 18.21
CA PHE A 39 -1.54 24.64 18.32
C PHE A 39 -1.76 23.13 18.30
N ILE A 40 -2.53 22.65 19.28
CA ILE A 40 -3.07 21.29 19.37
C ILE A 40 -4.56 21.45 19.66
N PHE A 41 -5.42 20.80 18.87
CA PHE A 41 -6.87 20.96 19.01
C PHE A 41 -7.38 20.50 20.39
N GLU A 42 -6.79 19.44 20.95
CA GLU A 42 -7.18 18.87 22.25
C GLU A 42 -6.87 19.76 23.46
N ASP A 43 -6.03 20.78 23.31
CA ASP A 43 -5.79 21.77 24.36
C ASP A 43 -6.92 22.80 24.46
N HIS A 44 -7.80 22.85 23.45
CA HIS A 44 -8.94 23.76 23.46
C HIS A 44 -10.11 23.15 24.24
N PRO A 45 -10.70 23.88 25.20
CA PRO A 45 -11.85 23.38 25.94
C PRO A 45 -13.03 23.11 24.99
N ALA A 46 -13.84 22.10 25.32
CA ALA A 46 -15.04 21.77 24.58
C ALA A 46 -16.04 22.95 24.63
N ALA A 47 -15.97 23.81 23.62
CA ALA A 47 -16.89 24.93 23.46
C ALA A 47 -18.13 24.48 22.67
N LYS A 48 -19.25 25.21 22.81
CA LYS A 48 -20.46 25.04 21.97
C LYS A 48 -20.24 25.36 20.47
N LYS A 49 -19.00 25.54 20.02
CA LYS A 49 -18.64 25.83 18.63
C LYS A 49 -18.38 24.53 17.89
N ARG A 50 -18.65 24.50 16.58
CA ARG A 50 -18.31 23.33 15.76
C ARG A 50 -16.78 23.23 15.66
N PRO A 51 -16.20 22.02 15.63
CA PRO A 51 -14.75 21.85 15.55
C PRO A 51 -14.09 22.67 14.43
N GLY A 52 -14.71 22.70 13.23
CA GLY A 52 -14.24 23.48 12.09
C GLY A 52 -14.10 24.98 12.36
N ASP A 53 -15.00 25.55 13.16
CA ASP A 53 -14.97 26.99 13.50
C ASP A 53 -13.79 27.35 14.43
N ILE A 54 -13.12 26.34 15.02
CA ILE A 54 -11.98 26.52 15.93
C ILE A 54 -10.67 26.31 15.17
N TYR A 55 -10.51 25.18 14.46
CA TYR A 55 -9.22 24.84 13.87
C TYR A 55 -8.98 25.50 12.50
N LEU A 56 -10.01 25.80 11.69
CA LEU A 56 -9.80 26.38 10.36
C LEU A 56 -9.12 27.75 10.41
N PRO A 57 -9.52 28.70 11.28
CA PRO A 57 -8.81 29.97 11.41
C PRO A 57 -7.36 29.80 11.89
N LYS A 58 -7.10 28.80 12.74
CA LYS A 58 -5.75 28.51 13.24
C LYS A 58 -4.87 27.90 12.16
N LEU A 59 -5.42 26.99 11.37
CA LEU A 59 -4.72 26.38 10.24
C LEU A 59 -4.38 27.41 9.15
N ALA A 60 -5.29 28.34 8.87
CA ALA A 60 -5.05 29.44 7.92
C ALA A 60 -3.91 30.37 8.37
N ASP A 61 -3.68 30.46 9.68
CA ASP A 61 -2.67 31.31 10.32
C ASP A 61 -1.40 30.54 10.73
N THR A 62 -1.20 29.34 10.19
CA THR A 62 -0.08 28.45 10.52
C THR A 62 1.04 28.59 9.48
N ASP A 63 2.29 28.65 9.96
CA ASP A 63 3.47 28.66 9.09
C ASP A 63 3.97 27.23 8.79
N ILE A 64 3.89 26.33 9.78
CA ILE A 64 4.32 24.93 9.66
C ILE A 64 3.21 23.98 10.14
N TYR A 65 2.75 23.10 9.27
CA TYR A 65 1.80 22.04 9.62
C TYR A 65 2.52 20.71 9.84
N ILE A 66 2.29 20.08 10.99
CA ILE A 66 2.82 18.75 11.35
C ILE A 66 1.64 17.77 11.50
N GLY A 67 1.55 16.81 10.59
CA GLY A 67 0.60 15.70 10.67
C GLY A 67 1.22 14.45 11.29
N LEU A 68 0.60 13.87 12.33
CA LEU A 68 0.95 12.54 12.83
C LEU A 68 -0.07 11.51 12.31
N PHE A 69 0.42 10.50 11.60
CA PHE A 69 -0.43 9.52 10.91
C PHE A 69 -0.40 8.18 11.65
N GLY A 70 -1.57 7.72 12.08
CA GLY A 70 -1.72 6.57 12.95
C GLY A 70 -2.22 5.34 12.22
N ALA A 71 -2.91 4.45 12.92
CA ALA A 71 -3.66 3.40 12.26
C ALA A 71 -4.88 3.97 11.53
N GLN A 72 -5.40 5.11 11.99
CA GLN A 72 -6.52 5.80 11.38
C GLN A 72 -6.04 7.14 10.86
N TYR A 73 -6.44 7.48 9.64
CA TYR A 73 -6.29 8.83 9.12
C TYR A 73 -7.32 9.13 8.05
N GLY A 74 -7.87 10.35 8.10
CA GLY A 74 -8.91 10.80 7.19
C GLY A 74 -10.27 10.14 7.43
N ASN A 75 -11.28 10.68 6.78
CA ASN A 75 -12.60 10.06 6.70
C ASN A 75 -12.72 9.31 5.37
N ARG A 76 -13.52 8.24 5.35
CA ARG A 76 -13.97 7.66 4.09
C ARG A 76 -14.84 8.67 3.37
N VAL A 77 -14.33 9.23 2.28
CA VAL A 77 -15.10 10.08 1.38
C VAL A 77 -15.80 9.17 0.38
N PRO A 78 -17.13 9.26 0.21
CA PRO A 78 -17.83 8.56 -0.87
C PRO A 78 -17.17 8.89 -2.21
N GLY A 79 -16.88 7.85 -2.98
CA GLY A 79 -16.15 7.95 -4.22
C GLY A 79 -16.42 6.73 -5.06
N GLU A 80 -16.79 6.97 -6.32
CA GLU A 80 -16.99 5.92 -7.30
C GLU A 80 -15.78 5.85 -8.23
N LEU A 81 -15.58 4.69 -8.84
CA LEU A 81 -14.65 4.60 -9.97
C LEU A 81 -15.18 5.46 -11.12
N PRO A 82 -14.30 5.98 -11.99
CA PRO A 82 -14.76 6.60 -13.22
C PRO A 82 -15.71 5.66 -13.96
N PRO A 83 -16.75 6.17 -14.65
CA PRO A 83 -17.77 5.33 -15.28
C PRO A 83 -17.18 4.23 -16.16
N GLY A 84 -17.60 2.99 -15.92
CA GLY A 84 -17.13 1.82 -16.66
C GLY A 84 -15.74 1.28 -16.28
N LYS A 85 -15.05 1.88 -15.30
CA LYS A 85 -13.74 1.39 -14.83
C LYS A 85 -13.87 0.40 -13.68
N THR A 86 -12.89 -0.50 -13.59
CA THR A 86 -12.78 -1.51 -12.51
C THR A 86 -11.59 -1.19 -11.61
N VAL A 87 -11.46 -1.88 -10.48
CA VAL A 87 -10.26 -1.74 -9.62
C VAL A 87 -8.98 -2.09 -10.40
N ALA A 88 -9.03 -3.08 -11.28
CA ALA A 88 -7.88 -3.47 -12.10
C ALA A 88 -7.37 -2.32 -12.98
N TRP A 89 -8.28 -1.46 -13.47
CA TRP A 89 -7.93 -0.29 -14.26
C TRP A 89 -7.00 0.67 -13.51
N PHE A 90 -7.04 0.75 -12.18
CA PHE A 90 -6.12 1.63 -11.43
C PHE A 90 -4.65 1.24 -11.61
N PHE A 91 -4.37 -0.04 -11.87
CA PHE A 91 -3.03 -0.61 -11.93
C PHE A 91 -2.54 -0.87 -13.37
N ASP A 92 -3.39 -0.63 -14.37
CA ASP A 92 -2.99 -0.66 -15.78
C ASP A 92 -2.37 0.70 -16.17
N GLU A 93 -1.71 0.78 -17.33
CA GLU A 93 -1.32 2.08 -17.88
C GLU A 93 -2.58 2.87 -18.27
N HIS A 94 -2.75 4.06 -17.70
CA HIS A 94 -3.81 4.99 -18.06
C HIS A 94 -3.36 6.43 -17.88
N GLU A 95 -3.94 7.33 -18.67
CA GLU A 95 -3.93 8.75 -18.34
C GLU A 95 -4.84 8.98 -17.14
N SER A 96 -4.36 9.74 -16.16
CA SER A 96 -5.15 10.10 -15.01
C SER A 96 -6.40 10.88 -15.40
N MET A 97 -7.54 10.42 -14.89
CA MET A 97 -8.83 11.06 -15.09
C MET A 97 -9.31 11.68 -13.77
N PRO A 98 -8.87 12.89 -13.42
CA PRO A 98 -9.29 13.54 -12.17
C PRO A 98 -10.78 13.90 -12.24
N PHE A 99 -11.54 13.50 -11.21
CA PHE A 99 -12.97 13.85 -11.10
C PHE A 99 -13.21 15.36 -11.05
N ASN A 100 -12.29 16.11 -10.43
CA ASN A 100 -12.33 17.56 -10.40
C ASN A 100 -11.02 18.14 -10.96
N PRO A 101 -10.97 18.48 -12.26
CA PRO A 101 -9.77 19.01 -12.90
C PRO A 101 -9.27 20.32 -12.27
N LEU A 102 -10.16 21.18 -11.76
CA LEU A 102 -9.77 22.45 -11.14
C LEU A 102 -9.04 22.24 -9.81
N ILE A 103 -9.53 21.30 -8.99
CA ILE A 103 -8.86 20.92 -7.75
C ILE A 103 -7.48 20.32 -8.08
N THR A 104 -7.42 19.38 -9.03
CA THR A 104 -6.15 18.77 -9.44
C THR A 104 -5.16 19.80 -9.98
N ALA A 105 -5.61 20.75 -10.80
CA ALA A 105 -4.78 21.84 -11.30
C ALA A 105 -4.22 22.71 -10.17
N ALA A 106 -5.05 23.07 -9.18
CA ALA A 106 -4.59 23.84 -8.02
C ALA A 106 -3.49 23.10 -7.25
N PHE A 107 -3.65 21.80 -6.97
CA PHE A 107 -2.63 21.00 -6.30
C PHE A 107 -1.36 20.80 -7.13
N TYR A 108 -1.50 20.64 -8.45
CA TYR A 108 -0.37 20.56 -9.38
C TYR A 108 0.44 21.85 -9.40
N HIS A 109 -0.22 23.00 -9.55
CA HIS A 109 0.45 24.31 -9.55
C HIS A 109 1.08 24.66 -8.21
N ALA A 110 0.49 24.20 -7.10
CA ALA A 110 1.05 24.31 -5.76
C ALA A 110 2.16 23.28 -5.46
N ARG A 111 2.56 22.45 -6.45
CA ARG A 111 3.59 21.41 -6.35
C ARG A 111 3.32 20.33 -5.29
N TYR A 112 2.06 20.15 -4.91
CA TYR A 112 1.62 19.01 -4.09
C TYR A 112 1.43 17.73 -4.91
N ILE A 113 1.25 17.86 -6.23
CA ILE A 113 1.20 16.74 -7.18
C ILE A 113 2.29 17.01 -8.23
N GLU A 114 3.34 16.20 -8.24
CA GLU A 114 4.43 16.34 -9.23
C GLU A 114 4.01 15.82 -10.59
N HIS A 115 3.38 14.65 -10.62
CA HIS A 115 2.82 14.02 -11.81
C HIS A 115 1.42 13.48 -11.51
N VAL A 116 0.43 13.87 -12.32
CA VAL A 116 -0.95 13.38 -12.15
C VAL A 116 -0.98 11.90 -12.55
N GLY A 117 -1.14 11.02 -11.57
CA GLY A 117 -1.27 9.57 -11.78
C GLY A 117 -0.12 8.72 -11.25
N SER A 118 1.02 9.32 -10.90
CA SER A 118 2.15 8.56 -10.35
C SER A 118 1.92 8.13 -8.90
N GLY A 119 1.11 8.88 -8.13
CA GLY A 119 1.05 8.72 -6.67
C GLY A 119 0.70 7.33 -6.17
N ILE A 120 -0.11 6.54 -6.90
CA ILE A 120 -0.37 5.13 -6.51
C ILE A 120 0.88 4.27 -6.71
N GLU A 121 1.59 4.46 -7.82
CA GLU A 121 2.84 3.76 -8.09
C GLU A 121 3.93 4.16 -7.08
N ASP A 122 4.05 5.45 -6.77
CA ASP A 122 4.98 5.97 -5.77
C ASP A 122 4.75 5.36 -4.38
N ILE A 123 3.47 5.24 -3.97
CA ILE A 123 3.10 4.57 -2.71
C ILE A 123 3.51 3.10 -2.73
N GLU A 124 3.26 2.40 -3.85
CA GLU A 124 3.59 0.97 -3.95
C GLU A 124 5.11 0.73 -3.95
N VAL A 125 5.89 1.57 -4.64
CA VAL A 125 7.36 1.53 -4.61
C VAL A 125 7.86 1.75 -3.18
N ALA A 126 7.38 2.79 -2.50
CA ALA A 126 7.76 3.07 -1.12
C ALA A 126 7.38 1.92 -0.16
N CYS A 127 6.23 1.28 -0.37
CA CYS A 127 5.83 0.10 0.41
C CYS A 127 6.80 -1.07 0.18
N ALA A 128 7.14 -1.33 -1.08
CA ALA A 128 8.03 -2.41 -1.48
C ALA A 128 9.45 -2.21 -0.90
N GLU A 129 10.00 -0.99 -1.02
CA GLU A 129 11.29 -0.61 -0.43
C GLU A 129 11.29 -0.73 1.09
N ALA A 130 10.15 -0.42 1.74
CA ALA A 130 9.97 -0.64 3.16
C ALA A 130 9.82 -2.12 3.55
N GLY A 131 9.73 -3.06 2.59
CA GLY A 131 9.47 -4.48 2.83
C GLY A 131 8.05 -4.74 3.36
N LEU A 132 7.10 -3.87 3.02
CA LEU A 132 5.69 -4.04 3.33
C LEU A 132 5.01 -4.88 2.24
N PRO A 133 3.92 -5.60 2.54
CA PRO A 133 3.09 -6.22 1.52
C PRO A 133 2.52 -5.18 0.55
N GLN A 134 2.23 -5.61 -0.68
CA GLN A 134 1.58 -4.78 -1.70
C GLN A 134 0.27 -4.17 -1.18
N THR A 135 -0.01 -2.93 -1.56
CA THR A 135 -1.25 -2.26 -1.15
C THR A 135 -2.48 -2.89 -1.79
N THR A 136 -3.65 -2.62 -1.21
CA THR A 136 -4.91 -3.15 -1.76
C THR A 136 -5.92 -2.05 -2.01
N VAL A 137 -6.50 -1.99 -3.21
CA VAL A 137 -7.64 -1.13 -3.53
C VAL A 137 -8.91 -1.97 -3.57
N ASP A 138 -9.93 -1.57 -2.82
CA ASP A 138 -11.26 -2.20 -2.79
C ASP A 138 -12.34 -1.14 -3.00
N VAL A 139 -13.48 -1.50 -3.61
CA VAL A 139 -14.69 -0.66 -3.56
C VAL A 139 -15.67 -1.24 -2.55
N ARG A 140 -15.97 -0.47 -1.49
CA ARG A 140 -16.92 -0.85 -0.43
C ARG A 140 -17.98 0.23 -0.29
N ASN A 141 -19.26 -0.09 -0.48
CA ASN A 141 -20.39 0.86 -0.33
C ASN A 141 -20.15 2.20 -1.05
N ARG A 142 -19.85 2.17 -2.36
CA ARG A 142 -19.52 3.39 -3.17
C ARG A 142 -18.39 4.24 -2.58
N THR A 143 -17.43 3.59 -1.95
CA THR A 143 -16.21 4.21 -1.42
C THR A 143 -15.02 3.41 -1.92
N ILE A 144 -14.03 4.09 -2.49
CA ILE A 144 -12.73 3.49 -2.81
C ILE A 144 -11.93 3.43 -1.50
N VAL A 145 -11.45 2.24 -1.15
CA VAL A 145 -10.66 1.97 0.05
C VAL A 145 -9.28 1.48 -0.40
N HIS A 146 -8.28 2.33 -0.22
CA HIS A 146 -6.88 1.96 -0.39
C HIS A 146 -6.29 1.55 0.97
N THR A 147 -5.67 0.37 1.03
CA THR A 147 -5.11 -0.20 2.27
C THR A 147 -3.60 -0.27 2.15
N ILE A 148 -2.93 0.46 3.03
CA ILE A 148 -1.47 0.45 3.20
C ILE A 148 -1.15 -0.28 4.49
N TRP A 149 -0.13 -1.14 4.46
CA TRP A 149 0.27 -1.94 5.60
C TRP A 149 1.35 -1.23 6.41
N ARG A 150 1.43 -1.52 7.71
CA ARG A 150 2.54 -1.07 8.57
C ARG A 150 3.24 -2.27 9.19
N LYS A 151 4.54 -2.15 9.46
CA LYS A 151 5.25 -3.14 10.28
C LYS A 151 4.67 -3.13 11.69
N THR A 152 4.22 -4.28 12.17
CA THR A 152 3.86 -4.44 13.57
C THR A 152 5.13 -4.73 14.38
N THR A 153 5.53 -3.80 15.25
CA THR A 153 6.47 -4.09 16.32
C THR A 153 5.80 -5.10 17.26
N LYS A 154 6.24 -6.36 17.22
CA LYS A 154 5.95 -7.27 18.32
C LYS A 154 6.81 -6.82 19.49
N GLU A 155 6.19 -6.29 20.53
CA GLU A 155 6.85 -6.17 21.84
C GLU A 155 7.29 -7.57 22.28
N THR A 156 8.60 -7.80 22.31
CA THR A 156 9.22 -9.02 22.80
C THR A 156 9.05 -9.10 24.32
N GLY A 157 8.04 -9.83 24.77
CA GLY A 157 7.86 -10.29 26.14
C GLY A 157 7.89 -11.83 26.23
N LYS A 158 9.03 -12.36 26.69
CA LYS A 158 9.29 -13.66 27.35
C LYS A 158 8.81 -14.99 26.69
N THR A 159 9.81 -15.72 26.21
CA THR A 159 10.09 -17.18 26.26
C THR A 159 8.94 -18.20 26.36
N CYS A 160 8.89 -19.11 25.39
CA CYS A 160 8.81 -20.56 25.67
C CYS A 160 9.41 -21.36 24.51
N LYS A 161 10.49 -22.11 24.77
CA LYS A 161 11.06 -23.08 23.84
C LYS A 161 10.03 -24.16 23.56
N LYS A 162 9.65 -24.33 22.29
CA LYS A 162 9.23 -25.65 21.79
C LYS A 162 10.08 -26.01 20.58
N THR A 163 11.01 -26.90 20.86
CA THR A 163 11.75 -27.75 19.92
C THR A 163 10.76 -28.46 19.00
N THR A 164 10.94 -28.36 17.68
CA THR A 164 10.58 -29.46 16.77
C THR A 164 11.50 -29.44 15.56
N LYS A 165 12.51 -30.30 15.69
CA LYS A 165 13.39 -30.95 14.72
C LYS A 165 13.21 -30.61 13.24
N GLU A 166 14.32 -30.18 12.65
CA GLU A 166 14.72 -30.47 11.28
C GLU A 166 14.45 -31.94 10.94
N ASN A 167 13.84 -32.15 9.77
CA ASN A 167 14.09 -33.33 8.96
C ASN A 167 14.33 -32.84 7.55
N GLU A 168 15.59 -32.79 7.18
CA GLU A 168 16.03 -32.93 5.79
C GLU A 168 15.49 -34.25 5.25
N ALA A 169 14.60 -34.17 4.27
CA ALA A 169 14.25 -35.30 3.43
C ALA A 169 14.59 -34.92 1.99
N THR A 170 15.79 -35.33 1.61
CA THR A 170 16.33 -35.42 0.26
C THR A 170 15.28 -35.96 -0.72
N THR A 171 14.98 -35.22 -1.79
CA THR A 171 14.46 -35.83 -3.02
C THR A 171 14.97 -35.08 -4.26
N LYS A 172 16.10 -35.60 -4.75
CA LYS A 172 16.56 -35.69 -6.15
C LYS A 172 16.24 -34.51 -7.07
N GLU A 173 17.27 -33.68 -7.23
CA GLU A 173 17.52 -32.90 -8.44
C GLU A 173 17.33 -33.77 -9.68
N THR A 174 16.45 -33.33 -10.58
CA THR A 174 16.55 -33.72 -11.98
C THR A 174 17.03 -32.49 -12.72
N VAL A 175 18.31 -32.52 -13.07
CA VAL A 175 18.98 -31.56 -13.95
C VAL A 175 18.28 -31.63 -15.32
N GLY A 176 17.54 -30.57 -15.64
CA GLY A 176 16.92 -30.35 -16.95
C GLY A 176 17.21 -28.92 -17.37
N THR A 177 18.10 -28.79 -18.35
CA THR A 177 18.62 -27.57 -18.99
C THR A 177 17.76 -26.32 -18.82
N THR A 178 18.15 -25.45 -17.88
CA THR A 178 17.63 -24.09 -17.78
C THR A 178 18.12 -23.33 -19.01
N LYS A 179 17.25 -23.17 -20.03
CA LYS A 179 17.43 -22.09 -21.01
C LYS A 179 17.57 -20.79 -20.22
N GLU A 180 18.54 -19.95 -20.55
CA GLU A 180 18.63 -18.58 -20.03
C GLU A 180 17.30 -17.87 -20.29
N ILE A 181 16.46 -17.77 -19.26
CA ILE A 181 15.23 -16.99 -19.32
C ILE A 181 15.66 -15.54 -19.10
N SER A 182 16.02 -14.87 -20.20
CA SER A 182 16.19 -13.42 -20.23
C SER A 182 14.83 -12.77 -19.94
N LEU A 183 14.63 -12.35 -18.69
CA LEU A 183 13.46 -11.60 -18.26
C LEU A 183 13.64 -10.14 -18.71
N THR A 184 13.05 -9.76 -19.84
CA THR A 184 12.87 -8.34 -20.18
C THR A 184 11.71 -7.78 -19.36
N THR A 185 11.98 -7.43 -18.10
CA THR A 185 11.01 -7.05 -17.06
C THR A 185 10.44 -5.63 -17.24
N LYS A 186 10.52 -5.01 -18.42
CA LYS A 186 10.10 -3.60 -18.63
C LYS A 186 8.57 -3.42 -18.75
N GLU A 187 7.80 -4.47 -18.96
CA GLU A 187 6.34 -4.43 -19.18
C GLU A 187 5.52 -4.73 -17.90
N ILE A 188 6.20 -5.02 -16.78
CA ILE A 188 5.56 -5.25 -15.47
C ILE A 188 5.71 -3.95 -14.65
N PRO A 189 4.64 -3.43 -14.02
CA PRO A 189 4.71 -2.26 -13.16
C PRO A 189 5.83 -2.36 -12.13
N LEU A 190 6.56 -1.26 -11.89
CA LEU A 190 7.73 -1.25 -11.01
C LEU A 190 7.39 -1.76 -9.61
N SER A 191 6.22 -1.39 -9.11
CA SER A 191 5.62 -1.88 -7.87
C SER A 191 5.63 -3.42 -7.75
N LEU A 192 5.20 -4.14 -8.78
CA LEU A 192 5.19 -5.59 -8.79
C LEU A 192 6.59 -6.17 -8.96
N ARG A 193 7.46 -5.50 -9.72
CA ARG A 193 8.86 -5.93 -9.92
C ARG A 193 9.63 -5.98 -8.61
N VAL A 194 9.55 -4.92 -7.80
CA VAL A 194 10.28 -4.85 -6.52
C VAL A 194 9.81 -5.97 -5.58
N HIS A 195 8.50 -6.21 -5.49
CA HIS A 195 7.99 -7.32 -4.66
C HIS A 195 8.41 -8.72 -5.18
N LEU A 196 8.66 -8.87 -6.48
CA LEU A 196 9.11 -10.12 -7.09
C LEU A 196 10.60 -10.41 -6.83
N GLU A 197 11.42 -9.43 -6.44
CA GLU A 197 12.85 -9.64 -6.17
C GLU A 197 13.08 -10.67 -5.05
N GLY A 198 12.19 -10.72 -4.07
CA GLY A 198 12.21 -11.72 -2.98
C GLY A 198 11.80 -13.14 -3.37
N PHE A 199 11.43 -13.38 -4.63
CA PHE A 199 11.04 -14.70 -5.15
C PHE A 199 12.14 -15.32 -6.01
N SER A 200 12.12 -16.65 -6.18
CA SER A 200 13.07 -17.35 -7.06
C SER A 200 12.86 -16.97 -8.53
N ASP A 201 13.91 -17.09 -9.36
CA ASP A 201 13.84 -16.79 -10.80
C ASP A 201 12.71 -17.56 -11.50
N VAL A 202 12.51 -18.82 -11.12
CA VAL A 202 11.42 -19.68 -11.60
C VAL A 202 10.04 -19.09 -11.24
N ALA A 203 9.86 -18.58 -10.02
CA ALA A 203 8.61 -17.95 -9.62
C ALA A 203 8.37 -16.63 -10.37
N ARG A 204 9.42 -15.84 -10.63
CA ARG A 204 9.31 -14.62 -11.43
C ARG A 204 8.98 -14.94 -12.89
N ALA A 205 9.57 -15.98 -13.46
CA ALA A 205 9.25 -16.45 -14.81
C ALA A 205 7.80 -16.95 -14.91
N ILE A 206 7.32 -17.73 -13.94
CA ILE A 206 5.92 -18.17 -13.86
C ILE A 206 4.98 -16.96 -13.72
N PHE A 207 5.35 -15.96 -12.92
CA PHE A 207 4.58 -14.72 -12.80
C PHE A 207 4.47 -14.01 -14.15
N LYS A 208 5.61 -13.80 -14.84
CA LYS A 208 5.64 -13.16 -16.16
C LYS A 208 4.81 -13.95 -17.19
N PHE A 209 4.89 -15.27 -17.18
CA PHE A 209 4.08 -16.10 -18.07
C PHE A 209 2.59 -15.82 -17.93
N PHE A 210 2.07 -15.77 -16.71
CA PHE A 210 0.66 -15.45 -16.52
C PHE A 210 0.36 -13.98 -16.79
N TRP A 211 1.32 -13.08 -16.59
CA TRP A 211 1.20 -11.66 -16.93
C TRP A 211 0.90 -11.48 -18.42
N ASP A 212 1.67 -12.18 -19.25
CA ASP A 212 1.55 -12.18 -20.71
C ASP A 212 0.34 -13.03 -21.18
N HIS A 213 -0.05 -14.04 -20.39
CA HIS A 213 -1.05 -15.04 -20.75
C HIS A 213 -2.10 -15.25 -19.65
N ARG A 214 -2.98 -14.26 -19.49
CA ARG A 214 -3.92 -14.18 -18.35
C ARG A 214 -4.93 -15.32 -18.27
N GLU A 215 -5.18 -16.09 -19.32
CA GLU A 215 -6.18 -17.18 -19.31
C GLU A 215 -5.55 -18.59 -19.30
N HIS A 216 -4.21 -18.68 -19.27
CA HIS A 216 -3.53 -19.96 -19.33
C HIS A 216 -3.58 -20.71 -18.00
N SER A 217 -3.51 -22.04 -18.09
CA SER A 217 -3.54 -22.93 -16.93
C SER A 217 -2.14 -23.20 -16.37
N ALA A 218 -2.09 -23.74 -15.14
CA ALA A 218 -0.84 -24.19 -14.53
C ALA A 218 -0.16 -25.29 -15.35
N GLU A 219 -0.94 -26.11 -16.05
CA GLU A 219 -0.45 -27.15 -16.95
C GLU A 219 0.23 -26.56 -18.19
N SER A 220 -0.26 -25.44 -18.71
CA SER A 220 0.40 -24.73 -19.82
C SER A 220 1.76 -24.17 -19.40
N ALA A 221 1.83 -23.55 -18.21
CA ALA A 221 3.09 -23.06 -17.67
C ALA A 221 4.08 -24.20 -17.38
N ALA A 222 3.58 -25.34 -16.88
CA ALA A 222 4.40 -26.53 -16.63
C ALA A 222 5.06 -27.04 -17.91
N LYS A 223 4.31 -27.06 -19.02
CA LYS A 223 4.83 -27.42 -20.35
C LYS A 223 5.86 -26.43 -20.87
N GLU A 224 5.61 -25.13 -20.70
CA GLU A 224 6.52 -24.06 -21.15
C GLU A 224 7.87 -24.11 -20.42
N PHE A 225 7.84 -24.29 -19.10
CA PHE A 225 9.04 -24.23 -18.26
C PHE A 225 9.67 -25.61 -17.99
N GLY A 226 9.12 -26.69 -18.55
CA GLY A 226 9.60 -28.06 -18.30
C GLY A 226 9.48 -28.50 -16.83
N LEU A 227 8.52 -27.93 -16.10
CA LEU A 227 8.27 -28.21 -14.68
C LEU A 227 7.15 -29.23 -14.51
N THR A 228 7.03 -29.82 -13.32
CA THR A 228 5.84 -30.59 -12.97
C THR A 228 4.65 -29.63 -12.72
N PRO A 229 3.40 -30.04 -13.03
CA PRO A 229 2.22 -29.24 -12.71
C PRO A 229 2.16 -28.84 -11.22
N ASP A 230 2.58 -29.73 -10.33
CA ASP A 230 2.61 -29.47 -8.88
C ASP A 230 3.71 -28.47 -8.48
N GLY A 231 4.87 -28.50 -9.16
CA GLY A 231 5.91 -27.48 -8.99
C GLY A 231 5.42 -26.08 -9.38
N VAL A 232 4.66 -25.97 -10.47
CA VAL A 232 4.04 -24.70 -10.86
C VAL A 232 2.98 -24.27 -9.85
N ARG A 233 2.10 -25.17 -9.42
CA ARG A 233 1.08 -24.88 -8.39
C ARG A 233 1.72 -24.42 -7.07
N TYR A 234 2.88 -24.95 -6.71
CA TYR A 234 3.65 -24.52 -5.54
C TYR A 234 4.09 -23.06 -5.63
N HIS A 235 4.69 -22.65 -6.76
CA HIS A 235 5.09 -21.26 -6.97
C HIS A 235 3.88 -20.32 -7.04
N ILE A 236 2.81 -20.71 -7.74
CA ILE A 236 1.53 -19.99 -7.75
C ILE A 236 1.00 -19.77 -6.33
N LYS A 237 1.09 -20.78 -5.46
CA LYS A 237 0.66 -20.68 -4.06
C LYS A 237 1.46 -19.63 -3.28
N LYS A 238 2.78 -19.59 -3.46
CA LYS A 238 3.64 -18.57 -2.83
C LYS A 238 3.34 -17.16 -3.36
N LEU A 239 3.16 -17.01 -4.67
CA LEU A 239 2.79 -15.72 -5.28
C LEU A 239 1.41 -15.23 -4.79
N LYS A 240 0.45 -16.14 -4.61
CA LYS A 240 -0.86 -15.85 -3.99
C LYS A 240 -0.72 -15.38 -2.54
N GLN A 241 0.15 -16.02 -1.76
CA GLN A 241 0.41 -15.63 -0.37
C GLN A 241 1.06 -14.24 -0.26
N GLY A 242 1.89 -13.87 -1.24
CA GLY A 242 2.45 -12.54 -1.37
C GLY A 242 1.49 -11.48 -1.94
N ASN A 243 0.22 -11.82 -2.20
CA ASN A 243 -0.77 -10.96 -2.85
C ASN A 243 -0.37 -10.46 -4.26
N LEU A 244 0.52 -11.18 -4.95
CA LEU A 244 1.02 -10.75 -6.27
C LEU A 244 0.15 -11.24 -7.42
N LEU A 245 -0.49 -12.41 -7.29
CA LEU A 245 -1.46 -12.88 -8.27
C LEU A 245 -2.62 -13.64 -7.63
N HIS A 246 -3.78 -13.59 -8.28
CA HIS A 246 -4.97 -14.36 -7.94
C HIS A 246 -5.74 -14.78 -9.20
N HIS A 247 -6.63 -15.76 -9.05
CA HIS A 247 -7.45 -16.27 -10.15
C HIS A 247 -8.91 -15.87 -9.93
N GLU A 248 -9.48 -15.17 -10.90
CA GLU A 248 -10.88 -14.75 -10.92
C GLU A 248 -11.70 -15.63 -11.86
N GLY A 249 -12.88 -16.05 -11.42
CA GLY A 249 -13.79 -16.88 -12.21
C GLY A 249 -13.62 -18.39 -12.02
N PRO A 250 -14.34 -19.20 -12.81
CA PRO A 250 -14.35 -20.67 -12.69
C PRO A 250 -12.96 -21.26 -12.94
N THR A 251 -12.56 -22.29 -12.21
CA THR A 251 -11.21 -22.89 -12.27
C THR A 251 -10.69 -23.23 -13.68
N LYS A 252 -11.58 -23.50 -14.65
CA LYS A 252 -11.23 -23.86 -16.04
C LYS A 252 -11.40 -22.73 -17.07
N LYS A 253 -12.06 -21.62 -16.72
CA LYS A 253 -12.41 -20.52 -17.64
C LYS A 253 -12.20 -19.15 -17.01
N GLY A 254 -11.45 -19.10 -15.92
CA GLY A 254 -11.13 -17.86 -15.24
C GLY A 254 -9.88 -17.24 -15.82
N ARG A 255 -9.53 -16.08 -15.27
CA ARG A 255 -8.33 -15.33 -15.65
C ARG A 255 -7.48 -15.03 -14.43
N TRP A 256 -6.19 -14.92 -14.66
CA TRP A 256 -5.21 -14.42 -13.72
C TRP A 256 -5.28 -12.91 -13.66
N VAL A 257 -5.35 -12.42 -12.42
CA VAL A 257 -5.34 -11.01 -12.08
C VAL A 257 -4.17 -10.79 -11.14
N PHE A 258 -3.51 -9.66 -11.30
CA PHE A 258 -2.26 -9.34 -10.62
C PHE A 258 -2.51 -8.27 -9.56
N GLY A 259 -1.68 -8.31 -8.53
CA GLY A 259 -1.90 -7.56 -7.30
C GLY A 259 -2.94 -8.20 -6.39
N SER A 260 -3.27 -7.47 -5.32
CA SER A 260 -4.09 -7.99 -4.23
C SER A 260 -5.52 -8.35 -4.67
N LYS A 261 -6.06 -9.41 -4.07
CA LYS A 261 -7.45 -9.82 -4.32
C LYS A 261 -8.39 -8.83 -3.64
N PRO A 262 -9.35 -8.21 -4.36
CA PRO A 262 -10.34 -7.39 -3.70
C PRO A 262 -11.17 -8.26 -2.75
N LYS A 263 -11.38 -7.82 -1.51
CA LYS A 263 -12.15 -8.61 -0.53
C LYS A 263 -13.60 -8.68 -1.00
N GLY A 264 -13.96 -9.83 -1.59
CA GLY A 264 -15.30 -10.11 -2.09
C GLY A 264 -16.39 -9.83 -1.05
N LYS A 265 -17.50 -9.26 -1.54
CA LYS A 265 -18.75 -9.03 -0.81
C LYS A 265 -19.05 -10.21 0.12
N ARG A 266 -18.96 -10.01 1.44
CA ARG A 266 -19.74 -10.85 2.36
C ARG A 266 -21.20 -10.58 2.01
N GLY A 267 -21.92 -11.63 1.60
CA GLY A 267 -23.32 -11.54 1.25
C GLY A 267 -24.08 -10.77 2.33
N ALA A 268 -24.69 -9.67 1.94
CA ALA A 268 -25.80 -9.11 2.68
C ALA A 268 -26.94 -10.13 2.55
N LYS A 269 -27.17 -10.89 3.62
CA LYS A 269 -28.53 -11.33 3.95
C LYS A 269 -29.21 -10.18 4.65
#